data_AF-A0A7V2XVC0-F1
#
_entry.id   AF-A0A7V2XVC0-F1
#
_cell.length_a   1.000
_cell.length_b   1.000
_cell.length_c   1.000
_cell.angle_alpha   90.00
_cell.angle_beta   90.00
_cell.angle_gamma   90.00
#
_symmetry.space_group_name_H-M   'P 1'
#
loop_
_entity.id
_entity.type
_entity.pdbx_description
1 polymer ?
#
loop_
_entity_poly.entity_id
_entity_poly.type
_entity_poly.pdbx_seq_one_letter_code
_entity_poly.pdbx_strand_id
1 'polypeptide(L)'
;MMKQDEEPIHLHGVAGQEYAKRSLVQLRVDSVNWKVLWRNPKTGNYWKEYFPQAEMHGGGPSEFVRISEREALAEFGSLEEDPAV
;
A
#
# COMPACT_ATOMS: atom_id res chain seq x y z
N MET A 1 -10.32 -22.40 -17.73
CA MET A 1 -8.86 -22.58 -17.63
C MET A 1 -8.24 -21.18 -17.49
N MET A 2 -7.80 -20.86 -16.28
CA MET A 2 -6.94 -19.74 -15.80
C MET A 2 -7.06 -18.34 -16.44
N LYS A 3 -7.58 -17.40 -15.65
CA LYS A 3 -6.91 -16.11 -15.37
C LYS A 3 -7.08 -15.80 -13.89
N GLN A 4 -6.40 -16.56 -13.02
CA GLN A 4 -6.45 -16.36 -11.56
C GLN A 4 -5.22 -15.59 -11.02
N ASP A 5 -4.39 -15.05 -11.91
CA ASP A 5 -3.05 -14.53 -11.58
C ASP A 5 -2.90 -13.01 -11.77
N GLU A 6 -4.00 -12.27 -11.93
CA GLU A 6 -3.93 -10.82 -12.02
C GLU A 6 -4.09 -10.21 -10.62
N GLU A 7 -3.05 -9.53 -10.14
CA GLU A 7 -3.12 -8.81 -8.86
C GLU A 7 -4.21 -7.74 -8.92
N PRO A 8 -4.99 -7.57 -7.83
CA PRO A 8 -5.94 -6.47 -7.75
C PRO A 8 -5.23 -5.13 -7.93
N ILE A 9 -5.97 -4.14 -8.41
CA ILE A 9 -5.44 -2.76 -8.56
C ILE A 9 -5.85 -1.86 -7.39
N HIS A 10 -6.89 -2.24 -6.65
CA HIS A 10 -7.47 -1.50 -5.53
C HIS A 10 -8.12 -2.48 -4.56
N LEU A 11 -7.87 -2.29 -3.27
CA LEU A 11 -8.46 -3.04 -2.16
C LEU A 11 -8.90 -2.07 -1.06
N HIS A 12 -10.01 -2.41 -0.39
CA HIS A 12 -10.60 -1.58 0.66
C HIS A 12 -10.58 -2.29 2.01
N GLY A 13 -10.32 -1.53 3.07
CA GLY A 13 -10.42 -1.93 4.46
C GLY A 13 -9.74 -3.26 4.76
N VAL A 14 -10.50 -4.17 5.39
CA VAL A 14 -10.01 -5.47 5.84
C VAL A 14 -9.40 -6.31 4.71
N ALA A 15 -9.97 -6.26 3.50
CA ALA A 15 -9.44 -7.02 2.36
C ALA A 15 -8.03 -6.55 1.97
N GLY A 16 -7.81 -5.22 1.98
CA GLY A 16 -6.50 -4.63 1.75
C GLY A 16 -5.50 -4.99 2.84
N GLN A 17 -5.93 -4.91 4.11
CA GLN A 17 -5.09 -5.27 5.25
C GLN A 17 -4.67 -6.74 5.24
N GLU A 18 -5.59 -7.65 4.94
CA GLU A 18 -5.28 -9.09 4.83
C GLU A 18 -4.35 -9.38 3.67
N TYR A 19 -4.54 -8.72 2.53
CA TYR A 19 -3.64 -8.84 1.39
C TYR A 19 -2.23 -8.32 1.72
N ALA A 20 -2.14 -7.14 2.36
CA ALA A 20 -0.88 -6.54 2.78
C ALA A 20 -0.11 -7.46 3.72
N LYS A 21 -0.75 -7.96 4.78
CA LYS A 21 -0.13 -8.88 5.76
C LYS A 21 0.42 -10.16 5.13
N ARG A 22 -0.22 -10.66 4.07
CA ARG A 22 0.12 -11.96 3.45
C ARG A 22 1.12 -11.83 2.32
N SER A 23 1.12 -10.70 1.62
CA SER A 23 1.75 -10.58 0.30
C SER A 23 2.63 -9.36 0.12
N LEU A 24 2.56 -8.37 1.01
CA LEU A 24 3.31 -7.12 0.88
C LEU A 24 4.35 -6.97 1.99
N VAL A 25 5.43 -6.28 1.65
CA VAL A 25 6.45 -5.80 2.60
C VAL A 25 6.31 -4.30 2.72
N GLN A 26 6.33 -3.80 3.94
CA GLN A 26 6.28 -2.37 4.22
C GLN A 26 7.64 -1.75 3.89
N LEU A 27 7.65 -0.73 3.04
CA LEU A 27 8.87 0.00 2.68
C LEU A 27 9.01 1.27 3.50
N ARG A 28 7.96 2.10 3.58
CA ARG A 28 8.00 3.42 4.23
C ARG A 28 6.68 3.75 4.89
N VAL A 29 6.74 4.51 5.98
CA VAL A 29 5.58 5.12 6.63
C VAL A 29 5.75 6.64 6.58
N ASP A 30 4.84 7.31 5.87
CA ASP A 30 4.67 8.75 5.95
C ASP A 30 3.58 9.05 6.99
N SER A 31 4.02 9.27 8.23
CA SER A 31 3.13 9.59 9.35
C SER A 31 2.56 11.01 9.29
N VAL A 32 3.13 11.89 8.48
CA VAL A 32 2.64 13.27 8.30
C VAL A 32 1.42 13.27 7.39
N ASN A 33 1.49 12.53 6.27
CA ASN A 33 0.41 12.42 5.29
C ASN A 33 -0.46 11.17 5.46
N TRP A 34 -0.20 10.35 6.48
CA TRP A 34 -0.96 9.13 6.80
C TRP A 34 -0.98 8.15 5.63
N LYS A 35 0.20 7.92 5.05
CA LYS A 35 0.39 7.00 3.94
C LYS A 35 1.45 5.96 4.26
N VAL A 36 1.29 4.77 3.71
CA VAL A 36 2.29 3.71 3.81
C VAL A 36 2.62 3.20 2.41
N LEU A 37 3.91 3.11 2.11
CA LEU A 37 4.41 2.49 0.89
C LEU A 37 4.69 1.04 1.16
N TRP A 38 4.14 0.19 0.32
CA TRP A 38 4.27 -1.25 0.35
C TRP A 38 4.81 -1.76 -0.99
N ARG A 39 5.45 -2.92 -0.97
CA ARG A 39 5.88 -3.62 -2.19
C ARG A 39 5.54 -5.10 -2.13
N ASN A 40 5.00 -5.63 -3.22
CA ASN A 40 4.88 -7.07 -3.38
C ASN A 40 6.25 -7.63 -3.83
N PRO A 41 6.95 -8.44 -3.01
CA PRO A 41 8.26 -8.97 -3.38
C PRO A 41 8.19 -10.02 -4.51
N LYS A 42 7.02 -10.63 -4.76
CA LYS A 42 6.84 -11.64 -5.82
C LYS A 42 6.74 -11.01 -7.20
N THR A 43 6.08 -9.85 -7.30
CA THR A 43 5.77 -9.20 -8.58
C THR A 43 6.49 -7.88 -8.78
N GLY A 44 7.06 -7.31 -7.71
CA GLY A 44 7.71 -6.01 -7.70
C GLY A 44 6.74 -4.83 -7.68
N ASN A 45 5.42 -5.07 -7.68
CA ASN A 45 4.41 -4.01 -7.71
C ASN A 45 4.38 -3.19 -6.42
N TYR A 46 4.27 -1.88 -6.58
CA TYR A 46 4.16 -0.93 -5.46
C TYR A 46 2.70 -0.67 -5.11
N TRP A 47 2.46 -0.50 -3.82
CA TRP A 47 1.15 -0.32 -3.24
C TRP A 47 1.19 0.84 -2.25
N LYS A 48 0.18 1.69 -2.29
CA LYS A 48 -0.02 2.77 -1.33
C LYS A 48 -1.22 2.45 -0.46
N GLU A 49 -1.02 2.47 0.85
CA GLU A 49 -2.09 2.54 1.83
C GLU A 49 -2.35 3.99 2.21
N TYR A 50 -3.61 4.40 2.29
CA TYR A 50 -4.01 5.73 2.74
C TYR A 50 -5.43 5.71 3.35
N PHE A 51 -5.79 6.76 4.08
CA PHE A 51 -7.06 6.85 4.82
C PHE A 51 -7.94 7.97 4.24
N PRO A 52 -8.78 7.71 3.22
CA PRO A 52 -9.55 8.75 2.53
C PRO A 52 -10.58 9.45 3.44
N GLN A 53 -10.97 8.81 4.54
CA GLN A 53 -11.96 9.31 5.49
C GLN A 53 -11.34 9.50 6.89
N ALA A 54 -10.10 9.99 6.94
CA ALA A 54 -9.38 10.22 8.20
C ALA A 54 -10.12 11.16 9.16
N GLU A 55 -10.98 12.03 8.64
CA GLU A 55 -11.80 12.98 9.42
C GLU A 55 -12.97 12.31 10.17
N MET A 56 -13.30 11.06 9.86
CA MET A 56 -14.38 10.34 10.53
C MET A 56 -13.91 9.89 11.93
N HIS A 57 -14.72 10.15 12.97
CA HIS A 57 -14.46 9.63 14.31
C HIS A 57 -14.30 8.10 14.27
N GLY A 58 -13.07 7.64 14.50
CA GLY A 58 -12.70 6.22 14.42
C GLY A 58 -11.76 5.85 13.26
N GLY A 59 -11.42 6.80 12.37
CA GLY A 59 -10.51 6.58 11.25
C GLY A 59 -11.09 5.58 10.25
N GLY A 60 -11.81 6.06 9.24
CA GLY A 60 -12.46 5.21 8.23
C GLY A 60 -11.51 4.18 7.58
N PRO A 61 -12.06 3.19 6.87
CA PRO A 61 -11.26 2.06 6.37
C PRO A 61 -10.09 2.52 5.51
N SER A 62 -8.91 1.98 5.77
CA SER A 62 -7.71 2.15 4.94
C SER A 62 -7.98 1.63 3.53
N GLU A 63 -7.48 2.33 2.53
CA GLU A 63 -7.49 1.87 1.15
C GLU A 63 -6.10 1.56 0.66
N PHE A 64 -5.98 0.51 -0.16
CA PHE A 64 -4.73 0.06 -0.75
C PHE A 64 -4.86 0.15 -2.27
N VAL A 65 -4.02 0.95 -2.90
CA VAL A 65 -4.04 1.14 -4.36
C VAL A 65 -2.68 0.78 -4.94
N ARG A 66 -2.68 0.07 -6.07
CA ARG A 66 -1.46 -0.18 -6.82
C ARG A 66 -1.02 1.11 -7.49
N ILE A 67 0.24 1.46 -7.33
CA ILE A 67 0.84 2.65 -7.91
C ILE A 67 2.06 2.28 -8.75
N SER A 68 2.39 3.10 -9.74
CA SER A 68 3.65 2.93 -10.47
C SER A 68 4.85 3.28 -9.60
N GLU A 69 6.02 2.77 -9.97
CA GLU A 69 7.28 3.14 -9.33
C GLU A 69 7.51 4.66 -9.31
N ARG A 70 7.17 5.34 -10.43
CA ARG A 70 7.29 6.80 -10.54
C ARG A 70 6.40 7.53 -9.53
N GLU A 71 5.17 7.06 -9.33
CA GLU A 71 4.25 7.63 -8.34
C GLU A 71 4.75 7.37 -6.91
N ALA A 72 5.25 6.17 -6.64
CA ALA A 72 5.83 5.84 -5.34
C ALA A 72 7.03 6.75 -5.03
N LEU A 73 7.93 6.96 -5.99
CA LEU A 73 9.08 7.84 -5.84
C LEU A 73 8.68 9.30 -5.66
N ALA A 74 7.64 9.75 -6.37
CA ALA A 74 7.14 11.12 -6.26
C ALA A 74 6.44 11.40 -4.92
N GLU A 75 5.69 10.43 -4.37
CA GLU A 75 4.96 10.60 -3.11
C GLU A 75 5.84 10.36 -1.87
N PHE A 76 6.79 9.42 -1.92
CA PHE A 76 7.58 8.98 -0.76
C PHE A 76 9.06 9.38 -0.82
N GLY A 77 9.56 9.88 -1.96
CA GLY A 77 10.94 10.34 -2.14
C GLY A 77 12.01 9.24 -2.24
N SER A 78 11.76 8.05 -1.67
CA SER A 78 12.62 6.86 -1.78
C SER A 78 11.79 5.57 -1.73
N LEU A 79 12.29 4.51 -2.36
CA LEU A 79 11.68 3.18 -2.40
C LEU A 79 12.42 2.16 -1.53
N GLU A 80 13.47 2.60 -0.84
CA GLU A 80 14.21 1.73 0.07
C GLU A 80 13.39 1.50 1.33
N GLU A 81 13.53 0.31 1.93
CA GLU A 81 12.97 -0.01 3.24
C GLU A 81 13.53 0.96 4.29
N ASP A 82 12.67 1.44 5.18
CA ASP A 82 13.12 2.24 6.31
C ASP A 82 13.98 1.37 7.25
N PRO A 83 15.26 1.71 7.49
CA PRO A 83 16.13 0.88 8.31
C PRO A 83 15.74 0.84 9.79
N ALA A 84 14.68 1.56 10.20
CA ALA A 84 14.23 1.67 11.58
C ALA A 84 12.88 0.98 11.89
N VAL A 85 12.35 0.12 11.00
CA VAL A 85 11.18 -0.75 11.27
C VAL A 85 11.60 -2.12 11.78
#